data_AF-A0A7N0TJ00-F1
#
_entry.id   AF-A0A7N0TJ00-F1
#
_cell.length_a   1.000
_cell.length_b   1.000
_cell.length_c   1.000
_cell.angle_alpha   90.00
_cell.angle_beta   90.00
_cell.angle_gamma   90.00
#
_symmetry.space_group_name_H-M   'P 1'
#
loop_
_entity.id
_entity.type
_entity.pdbx_description
1 polymer ?
#
loop_
_entity_poly.entity_id
_entity_poly.type
_entity_poly.pdbx_seq_one_letter_code
_entity_poly.pdbx_strand_id
1 'polypeptide(L)'
;MSFYGIAGLFISSYLWCIIARNVGSGYDRFDRKGGINRRIFLRFLMKDIQCIRIEVKEGISAGRVLYMEIRGQVDIPLTRTDENLTPREIEQKAAELAYFLRVPIEIF
;
A
#
# COMPACT_ATOMS: atom_id res chain seq x y z
N MET A 1 -52.67 26.16 -7.99
CA MET A 1 -51.52 26.75 -7.26
C MET A 1 -50.79 25.75 -6.35
N SER A 2 -51.11 24.45 -6.37
CA SER A 2 -50.46 23.42 -5.51
C SER A 2 -49.33 22.66 -6.22
N PHE A 3 -49.14 22.90 -7.52
CA PHE A 3 -48.18 22.18 -8.35
C PHE A 3 -46.71 22.45 -7.94
N TYR A 4 -46.41 23.70 -7.57
CA TYR A 4 -45.07 24.10 -7.13
C TYR A 4 -44.67 23.48 -5.78
N GLY A 5 -45.63 23.23 -4.89
CA GLY A 5 -45.37 22.56 -3.60
C GLY A 5 -44.99 21.10 -3.77
N ILE A 6 -45.67 20.40 -4.70
CA ILE A 6 -45.36 19.01 -5.03
C ILE A 6 -43.96 18.91 -5.67
N ALA A 7 -43.64 19.82 -6.60
CA ALA A 7 -42.30 19.90 -7.19
C ALA A 7 -41.20 20.10 -6.15
N GLY A 8 -41.43 20.96 -5.15
CA GLY A 8 -40.48 21.19 -4.05
C GLY A 8 -40.23 19.95 -3.18
N LEU A 9 -41.27 19.15 -2.92
CA LEU A 9 -41.14 17.89 -2.17
C LEU A 9 -40.30 16.86 -2.94
N PHE A 10 -40.48 16.76 -4.26
CA PHE A 10 -39.65 15.88 -5.10
C PHE A 10 -38.18 16.29 -5.10
N ILE A 11 -37.89 17.59 -5.18
CA ILE A 11 -36.51 18.10 -5.17
C ILE A 11 -35.85 17.88 -3.81
N SER A 12 -36.57 18.14 -2.71
CA SER A 12 -36.08 17.92 -1.35
C SER A 12 -35.78 16.43 -1.09
N SER A 13 -36.69 15.54 -1.49
CA SER A 13 -36.50 14.09 -1.40
C SER A 13 -35.30 13.61 -2.22
N TYR A 14 -35.11 14.16 -3.42
CA TYR A 14 -33.98 13.84 -4.28
C TYR A 14 -32.64 14.27 -3.67
N LEU A 15 -32.54 15.49 -3.12
CA LEU A 15 -31.34 15.96 -2.42
C LEU A 15 -31.02 15.09 -1.19
N TRP A 16 -32.03 14.75 -0.39
CA TRP A 16 -31.84 13.89 0.77
C TRP A 16 -31.32 12.50 0.36
N CYS A 17 -31.80 11.96 -0.75
CA CYS A 17 -31.34 10.68 -1.30
C CYS A 17 -29.88 10.75 -1.80
N ILE A 18 -29.44 11.86 -2.39
CA ILE A 18 -28.04 12.08 -2.80
C ILE A 18 -27.11 12.06 -1.57
N ILE A 19 -27.49 12.77 -0.51
CA ILE A 19 -26.73 12.83 0.74
C ILE A 19 -26.69 11.44 1.39
N ALA A 20 -27.84 10.75 1.49
CA ALA A 20 -27.95 9.43 2.09
C ALA A 20 -27.19 8.35 1.31
N ARG A 21 -27.17 8.42 -0.03
CA ARG A 21 -26.43 7.47 -0.88
C ARG A 21 -24.98 7.86 -1.10
N ASN A 22 -24.50 8.97 -0.51
CA ASN A 22 -23.15 9.49 -0.65
C ASN A 22 -22.67 9.50 -2.12
N VAL A 23 -23.59 9.80 -3.05
CA VAL A 23 -23.35 9.78 -4.50
C VAL A 23 -22.58 11.03 -4.84
N GLY A 24 -21.26 10.94 -4.82
CA GLY A 24 -20.37 12.10 -4.96
C GLY A 24 -19.11 12.01 -4.11
N SER A 25 -19.05 11.09 -3.13
CA SER A 25 -17.79 10.65 -2.54
C SER A 25 -17.05 9.77 -3.54
N GLY A 26 -16.66 10.38 -4.67
CA GLY A 26 -15.76 9.77 -5.62
C GLY A 26 -14.58 9.20 -4.84
N TYR A 27 -14.27 7.93 -5.11
CA TYR A 27 -13.01 7.36 -4.69
C TYR A 27 -11.91 8.07 -5.47
N ASP A 28 -11.47 9.23 -4.96
CA ASP A 28 -10.33 9.93 -5.49
C ASP A 28 -9.08 9.11 -5.13
N ARG A 29 -8.77 8.14 -5.99
CA ARG A 29 -7.53 7.35 -5.94
C ARG A 29 -6.41 8.02 -6.75
N PHE A 30 -6.46 9.34 -6.93
CA PHE A 30 -5.35 10.08 -7.52
C PHE A 30 -4.46 10.69 -6.43
N ASP A 31 -3.63 9.84 -5.82
CA ASP A 31 -2.54 10.29 -4.95
C ASP A 31 -1.39 10.82 -5.83
N ARG A 32 -1.51 12.08 -6.25
CA ARG A 32 -0.48 12.82 -6.98
C ARG A 32 0.24 13.75 -5.98
N LYS A 33 1.27 13.22 -5.31
CA LYS A 33 2.30 13.96 -4.57
C LYS A 33 1.81 14.80 -3.38
N GLY A 34 1.89 14.24 -2.17
CA GLY A 34 1.80 15.03 -0.94
C GLY A 34 1.89 14.18 0.32
N GLY A 35 3.11 14.02 0.84
CA GLY A 35 3.40 13.13 1.97
C GLY A 35 2.58 13.41 3.23
N ILE A 36 1.97 12.36 3.75
CA ILE A 36 1.52 12.20 5.14
C ILE A 36 1.79 10.72 5.44
N ASN A 37 2.29 10.41 6.64
CA ASN A 37 2.59 9.06 7.14
C ASN A 37 1.39 8.08 7.03
N ARG A 38 1.04 7.66 5.82
CA ARG A 38 0.08 6.61 5.53
C ARG A 38 0.80 5.29 5.75
N ARG A 39 0.45 4.58 6.82
CA ARG A 39 0.74 3.14 6.90
C ARG A 39 -0.04 2.49 5.77
N ILE A 40 0.61 2.26 4.64
CA ILE A 40 0.02 1.55 3.51
C ILE A 40 -0.12 0.10 3.97
N PHE A 41 -1.34 -0.30 4.33
CA PHE A 41 -1.64 -1.70 4.59
C PHE A 41 -1.81 -2.40 3.26
N LEU A 42 -0.71 -2.88 2.72
CA LEU A 42 -0.74 -3.80 1.60
C LEU A 42 -1.19 -5.17 2.12
N ARG A 43 -2.36 -5.63 1.66
CA ARG A 43 -2.88 -6.96 1.97
C ARG A 43 -2.54 -7.89 0.81
N PHE A 44 -1.61 -8.81 1.05
CA PHE A 44 -1.29 -9.88 0.11
C PHE A 44 -1.72 -11.22 0.67
N LEU A 45 -2.06 -12.14 -0.23
CA LEU A 45 -2.18 -13.53 0.16
C LEU A 45 -0.77 -14.06 0.40
N MET A 46 -0.57 -14.76 1.52
CA MET A 46 0.71 -15.43 1.85
C MET A 46 1.18 -16.39 0.72
N LYS A 47 0.26 -16.87 -0.11
CA LYS A 47 0.53 -17.78 -1.25
C LYS A 47 1.23 -17.08 -2.42
N ASP A 48 1.14 -15.76 -2.50
CA ASP A 48 1.68 -15.00 -3.63
C ASP A 48 3.12 -14.56 -3.37
N ILE A 49 3.63 -14.71 -2.14
CA ILE A 49 5.01 -14.38 -1.77
C ILE A 49 5.92 -15.51 -2.27
N GLN A 50 6.85 -15.17 -3.16
CA GLN A 50 7.75 -16.16 -3.76
C GLN A 50 9.07 -16.26 -2.99
N CYS A 51 9.75 -15.14 -2.82
CA CYS A 51 11.07 -15.09 -2.19
C CYS A 51 11.28 -13.74 -1.49
N ILE A 52 12.29 -13.72 -0.62
CA ILE A 52 12.83 -12.49 -0.06
C ILE A 52 14.13 -12.21 -0.78
N ARG A 53 14.20 -11.06 -1.43
CA ARG A 53 15.33 -10.62 -2.22
C ARG A 53 16.14 -9.59 -1.45
N ILE A 54 17.44 -9.81 -1.33
CA ILE A 54 18.38 -8.84 -0.74
C ILE A 54 19.18 -8.25 -1.89
N GLU A 55 19.01 -6.94 -2.11
CA GLU A 55 19.80 -6.21 -3.12
C GLU A 55 20.92 -5.45 -2.41
N VAL A 56 22.16 -5.69 -2.80
CA VAL A 56 23.32 -4.96 -2.29
C VAL A 56 23.57 -3.75 -3.20
N LYS A 57 23.26 -2.54 -2.73
CA LYS A 57 23.64 -1.34 -3.47
C LYS A 57 25.12 -1.01 -3.20
N GLU A 58 25.96 -1.28 -4.18
CA GLU A 58 27.36 -0.84 -4.19
C GLU A 58 27.44 0.61 -4.69
N GLY A 59 27.80 1.55 -3.82
CA GLY A 59 27.88 2.98 -4.15
C GLY A 59 28.08 3.90 -2.93
N ILE A 60 27.86 5.20 -3.12
CA ILE A 60 28.06 6.26 -2.09
C ILE A 60 27.14 6.03 -0.86
N SER A 61 26.00 5.39 -1.10
CA SER A 61 25.10 4.85 -0.07
C SER A 61 25.22 3.33 -0.07
N ALA A 62 26.31 2.84 0.54
CA ALA A 62 26.53 1.41 0.76
C ALA A 62 25.47 0.89 1.75
N GLY A 63 24.44 0.25 1.22
CA GLY A 63 23.31 -0.23 2.00
C GLY A 63 22.70 -1.46 1.35
N ARG A 64 22.21 -2.39 2.17
CA ARG A 64 21.42 -3.52 1.69
C ARG A 64 19.95 -3.16 1.81
N VAL A 65 19.17 -3.42 0.78
CA VAL A 65 17.72 -3.20 0.80
C VAL A 65 17.03 -4.55 0.71
N LEU A 66 16.10 -4.80 1.63
CA LEU A 66 15.23 -5.97 1.58
C LEU A 66 14.04 -5.68 0.68
N TYR A 67 13.83 -6.58 -0.28
CA TYR A 67 12.65 -6.61 -1.11
C TYR A 67 11.90 -7.92 -0.90
N MET A 68 10.58 -7.86 -1.03
CA MET A 68 9.72 -9.02 -1.12
C MET A 68 9.25 -9.16 -2.56
N GLU A 69 9.55 -10.30 -3.19
CA GLU A 69 9.04 -10.62 -4.51
C GLU A 69 7.67 -11.29 -4.37
N ILE A 70 6.69 -10.73 -5.08
CA ILE A 70 5.32 -11.22 -5.11
C ILE A 70 4.99 -11.62 -6.55
N ARG A 71 4.38 -12.80 -6.71
CA ARG A 71 4.02 -13.36 -8.00
C ARG A 71 3.05 -12.41 -8.74
N GLY A 72 3.52 -11.85 -9.84
CA GLY A 72 2.72 -10.97 -10.70
C GLY A 72 2.62 -9.51 -10.23
N GLN A 73 3.45 -9.08 -9.28
CA GLN A 73 3.52 -7.69 -8.83
C GLN A 73 4.96 -7.16 -8.77
N VAL A 74 5.09 -5.84 -8.64
CA VAL A 74 6.37 -5.15 -8.47
C VAL A 74 6.96 -5.48 -7.10
N ASP A 75 8.26 -5.74 -7.04
CA ASP A 75 9.03 -5.98 -5.81
C ASP A 75 8.79 -4.88 -4.78
N ILE A 76 8.43 -5.28 -3.56
CA ILE A 76 8.06 -4.34 -2.50
C ILE A 76 9.26 -4.15 -1.57
N PRO A 77 9.82 -2.94 -1.45
CA PRO A 77 10.86 -2.68 -0.48
C PRO A 77 10.28 -2.80 0.94
N LEU A 78 10.81 -3.72 1.72
CA LEU A 78 10.45 -3.93 3.12
C LEU A 78 11.19 -2.97 4.05
N THR A 79 12.35 -2.47 3.63
CA THR A 79 13.14 -1.50 4.39
C THR A 79 12.93 -0.10 3.83
N ARG A 80 12.63 0.87 4.72
CA ARG A 80 12.64 2.29 4.33
C ARG A 80 14.08 2.72 4.06
N THR A 81 14.29 3.45 2.97
CA THR A 81 15.60 3.92 2.50
C THR A 81 16.37 4.78 3.51
N ASP A 82 15.77 5.19 4.64
CA ASP A 82 16.40 6.02 5.68
C ASP A 82 16.95 5.25 6.89
N GLU A 83 16.62 3.97 7.07
CA GLU A 83 17.21 3.16 8.14
C GLU A 83 18.60 2.67 7.72
N ASN A 84 19.67 3.32 8.20
CA ASN A 84 21.04 2.80 8.14
C ASN A 84 21.19 1.59 9.08
N LEU A 85 20.57 0.46 8.72
CA LEU A 85 20.74 -0.80 9.43
C LEU A 85 22.10 -1.40 9.08
N THR A 86 22.73 -2.04 10.07
CA THR A 86 23.97 -2.76 9.82
C THR A 86 23.70 -3.97 8.90
N PRO A 87 24.66 -4.41 8.06
CA PRO A 87 24.47 -5.54 7.16
C PRO A 87 23.99 -6.82 7.87
N ARG A 88 24.44 -7.03 9.11
CA ARG A 88 24.07 -8.16 9.96
C ARG A 88 22.63 -8.11 10.43
N GLU A 89 22.12 -6.93 10.78
CA GLU A 89 20.72 -6.75 11.20
C GLU A 89 19.77 -6.99 10.03
N ILE A 90 20.16 -6.61 8.82
CA ILE A 90 19.39 -6.84 7.59
C ILE A 90 19.31 -8.33 7.30
N GLU A 91 20.44 -9.06 7.36
CA GLU A 91 20.46 -10.52 7.20
C GLU A 91 19.60 -11.23 8.24
N GLN A 92 19.66 -10.79 9.50
CA GLN A 92 18.88 -11.39 10.58
C GLN A 92 17.37 -11.16 10.38
N LYS A 93 16.96 -9.93 10.03
CA LYS A 93 15.57 -9.63 9.67
C LYS A 93 15.10 -10.43 8.45
N ALA A 94 15.95 -10.57 7.44
CA ALA A 94 15.65 -11.38 6.26
C ALA A 94 15.40 -12.84 6.62
N ALA A 95 16.27 -13.41 7.46
CA ALA A 95 16.17 -14.79 7.92
C ALA A 95 14.90 -15.03 8.75
N GLU A 96 14.56 -14.10 9.65
CA GLU A 96 13.35 -14.18 10.46
C GLU A 96 12.08 -14.12 9.60
N LEU A 97 12.03 -13.22 8.62
CA LEU A 97 10.93 -13.11 7.68
C LEU A 97 10.82 -14.35 6.77
N ALA A 98 11.94 -14.87 6.27
CA ALA A 98 11.98 -16.06 5.45
C ALA A 98 11.49 -17.29 6.22
N TYR A 99 11.90 -17.41 7.48
CA TYR A 99 11.44 -18.48 8.38
C TYR A 99 9.94 -18.39 8.65
N PHE A 100 9.43 -17.18 8.90
CA PHE A 100 8.00 -16.94 9.15
C PHE A 100 7.14 -17.27 7.93
N LEU A 101 7.58 -16.87 6.74
CA LEU A 101 6.85 -17.04 5.48
C LEU A 101 7.13 -18.39 4.81
N ARG A 102 8.16 -19.12 5.25
CA ARG A 102 8.67 -20.36 4.64
C ARG A 102 9.05 -20.21 3.17
N VAL A 103 9.67 -19.09 2.83
CA VAL A 103 10.11 -18.76 1.47
C VAL A 103 11.64 -18.76 1.37
N PRO A 104 12.22 -19.07 0.20
CA PRO A 104 13.66 -18.96 -0.02
C PRO A 104 14.15 -17.51 0.06
N ILE A 105 15.42 -17.35 0.40
CA ILE A 105 16.14 -16.07 0.38
C ILE A 105 17.04 -16.05 -0.85
N GLU A 106 16.97 -15.00 -1.64
CA GLU A 106 17.83 -14.77 -2.79
C GLU A 106 18.67 -13.51 -2.58
N ILE A 107 19.97 -13.62 -2.81
CA ILE A 107 20.93 -12.52 -2.63
C ILE A 107 21.46 -12.16 -4.02
N PHE A 108 21.33 -10.89 -4.39
CA PHE A 108 21.77 -10.35 -5.68
C PHE A 108 22.73 -9.17 -5.50
#